data_AF-A0A853FCZ1-F1
#
_entry.id   AF-A0A853FCZ1-F1
#
_cell.length_a   1.000
_cell.length_b   1.000
_cell.length_c   1.000
_cell.angle_alpha   90.00
_cell.angle_beta   90.00
_cell.angle_gamma   90.00
#
_symmetry.space_group_name_H-M   'P 1'
#
loop_
_entity.id
_entity.type
_entity.pdbx_description
1 polymer ?
#
loop_
_entity_poly.entity_id
_entity_poly.type
_entity_poly.pdbx_seq_one_letter_code
_entity_poly.pdbx_strand_id
1 'polypeptide(L)'
;MPLILLLIPILFGFAIYGLVRLHEHFTSMYGWPIGIMAVLAAVALACSPFVLAILRYRRFHGVKIGGQRVLTLYASWGELRLDALSKQGSIVRGSDRTDFIFADIGSAHAVRNDQGWSLVVTLHHAAQKEWRLPMPSARETRRWARILSYAAAQQL
;
A
#
# COMPACT_ATOMS: atom_id res chain seq x y z
N MET A 1 30.10 10.05 -3.85
CA MET A 1 30.33 9.43 -2.54
C MET A 1 30.71 10.44 -1.44
N PRO A 2 31.70 11.35 -1.59
CA PRO A 2 32.12 12.24 -0.48
C PRO A 2 31.10 13.34 -0.12
N LEU A 3 30.34 13.87 -1.09
CA LEU A 3 29.37 14.96 -0.86
C LEU A 3 28.18 14.52 0.01
N ILE A 4 27.69 13.28 -0.17
CA ILE A 4 26.55 12.73 0.58
C ILE A 4 26.93 12.50 2.05
N LEU A 5 28.17 12.06 2.28
CA LEU A 5 28.73 11.84 3.63
C LEU A 5 28.85 13.14 4.43
N LEU A 6 29.02 14.29 3.76
CA LEU A 6 29.02 15.61 4.39
C LEU A 6 27.61 16.18 4.58
N LEU A 7 26.70 15.94 3.64
CA LEU A 7 25.36 16.53 3.66
C LEU A 7 24.51 16.00 4.82
N ILE A 8 24.60 14.71 5.12
CA ILE A 8 23.84 14.06 6.19
C ILE A 8 24.12 14.66 7.58
N PRO A 9 25.39 14.75 8.05
CA PRO A 9 25.68 15.32 9.36
C PRO A 9 25.35 16.82 9.44
N ILE A 10 25.50 17.56 8.34
CA ILE A 10 25.11 18.97 8.27
C ILE A 10 23.60 19.11 8.47
N LEU A 11 22.80 18.34 7.71
CA LEU A 11 21.34 18.36 7.83
C LEU A 11 20.88 17.94 9.23
N PHE A 12 21.53 16.93 9.81
CA PHE A 12 21.27 16.48 11.17
C PHE A 12 21.59 17.55 12.21
N GLY A 13 22.73 18.25 12.06
CA GLY A 13 23.11 19.39 12.90
C GLY A 13 22.09 20.52 12.85
N PHE A 14 21.62 20.89 11.66
CA PHE A 14 20.56 21.89 11.50
C PHE A 14 19.23 21.45 12.14
N ALA A 15 18.87 20.18 12.04
CA ALA A 15 17.66 19.64 12.66
C ALA A 15 17.72 19.70 14.20
N ILE A 16 18.85 19.29 14.79
CA ILE A 16 19.07 19.40 16.25
C ILE A 16 19.02 20.86 16.68
N TYR A 17 19.76 21.73 15.98
CA TYR A 17 19.80 23.16 16.30
C TYR A 17 18.40 23.79 16.26
N GLY A 18 17.61 23.47 15.23
CA GLY A 18 16.23 23.93 15.10
C GLY A 18 15.34 23.47 16.26
N LEU A 19 15.47 22.20 16.69
CA LEU A 19 14.72 21.66 17.82
C LEU A 19 15.09 22.32 19.15
N VAL A 20 16.38 22.55 19.39
CA VAL A 20 16.85 23.25 20.59
C VAL A 20 16.31 24.67 20.62
N ARG A 21 16.41 25.40 19.51
CA ARG A 21 15.86 26.77 19.40
C ARG A 21 14.35 26.82 19.59
N LEU A 22 13.62 25.85 19.05
CA LEU A 22 12.17 25.74 19.22
C LEU A 22 11.81 25.50 20.68
N HIS A 23 12.50 24.56 21.35
CA HIS A 23 12.30 24.28 22.76
C HIS A 23 12.57 25.51 23.63
N GLU A 24 13.70 26.19 23.43
CA GLU A 24 14.06 27.41 24.15
C GLU A 24 13.02 28.52 23.96
N HIS A 25 12.57 28.73 22.72
CA HIS A 25 11.58 29.75 22.41
C HIS A 25 10.26 29.51 23.15
N PHE A 26 9.70 28.30 23.05
CA PHE A 26 8.45 27.97 23.72
C PHE A 26 8.58 27.87 25.24
N THR A 27 9.72 27.39 25.75
CA THR A 27 9.98 27.34 27.19
C THR A 27 10.07 28.74 27.79
N SER A 28 10.69 29.68 27.08
CA SER A 28 10.84 31.06 27.54
C SER A 28 9.51 31.82 27.67
N MET A 29 8.52 31.49 26.84
CA MET A 29 7.21 32.15 26.83
C MET A 29 6.17 31.47 27.70
N TYR A 30 6.18 30.13 27.74
CA TYR A 30 5.06 29.35 28.29
C TYR A 30 5.49 28.27 29.29
N GLY A 31 6.79 28.18 29.57
CA GLY A 31 7.36 27.19 30.48
C GLY A 31 7.64 25.84 29.82
N TRP A 32 8.34 25.00 30.57
CA TRP A 32 8.93 23.75 30.10
C TRP A 32 7.95 22.73 29.48
N PRO A 33 6.72 22.52 30.02
CA PRO A 33 5.79 21.53 29.46
C PRO A 33 5.42 21.83 28.00
N ILE A 34 5.28 23.12 27.67
CA ILE A 34 4.89 23.56 26.33
C ILE A 34 6.06 23.49 25.35
N GLY A 35 7.29 23.72 25.83
CA GLY A 35 8.51 23.47 25.04
C GLY A 35 8.62 22.03 24.56
N ILE A 36 8.33 21.05 25.44
CA ILE A 36 8.33 19.62 25.08
C ILE A 36 7.26 19.32 24.02
N MET A 37 6.04 19.81 24.20
CA MET A 37 4.95 19.58 23.24
C MET A 37 5.25 20.17 21.86
N ALA A 38 5.88 21.34 21.79
CA ALA A 38 6.30 21.96 20.54
C ALA A 38 7.32 21.08 19.78
N VAL A 39 8.30 20.51 20.49
CA VAL A 39 9.28 19.59 19.91
C VAL A 39 8.60 18.32 19.40
N LEU A 40 7.72 17.69 20.19
CA LEU A 40 6.99 16.49 19.77
C LEU A 40 6.13 16.76 18.52
N ALA A 41 5.44 17.90 18.47
CA ALA A 41 4.66 18.31 17.31
C ALA A 41 5.51 18.49 16.06
N ALA A 42 6.67 19.15 16.18
CA ALA A 42 7.60 19.35 15.07
C ALA A 42 8.13 18.02 14.51
N VAL A 43 8.50 17.07 15.39
CA VAL A 43 8.94 15.73 14.98
C VAL A 43 7.79 14.97 14.30
N ALA A 44 6.58 15.02 14.86
CA ALA A 44 5.42 14.36 14.27
C ALA A 44 5.11 14.89 12.86
N LEU A 45 5.15 16.21 12.66
CA LEU A 45 4.99 16.84 11.36
C LEU A 45 6.07 16.41 10.37
N ALA A 46 7.34 16.40 10.78
CA ALA A 46 8.46 15.97 9.93
C ALA A 46 8.35 14.49 9.51
N CYS A 47 7.86 13.62 10.41
CA CYS A 47 7.66 12.20 10.12
C CYS A 47 6.37 11.90 9.34
N SER A 48 5.37 12.79 9.37
CA SER A 48 4.05 12.59 8.76
C SER A 48 4.08 12.17 7.28
N PRO A 49 4.86 12.77 6.36
CA PRO A 49 4.88 12.34 4.96
C PRO A 49 5.40 10.92 4.80
N PHE A 50 6.37 10.51 5.63
CA PHE A 50 6.94 9.17 5.58
C PHE A 50 5.95 8.12 6.09
N VAL A 51 5.27 8.41 7.19
CA VAL A 51 4.20 7.55 7.73
C VAL A 51 3.07 7.42 6.72
N LEU A 52 2.61 8.54 6.14
CA LEU A 52 1.57 8.53 5.11
C LEU A 52 2.01 7.77 3.86
N ALA A 53 3.26 7.93 3.43
CA ALA A 53 3.81 7.19 2.30
C ALA A 53 3.87 5.69 2.58
N ILE A 54 4.29 5.26 3.77
CA ILE A 54 4.29 3.85 4.18
C ILE A 54 2.87 3.30 4.20
N LEU A 55 1.93 4.00 4.84
CA LEU A 55 0.53 3.58 4.90
C LEU A 55 -0.09 3.47 3.51
N ARG A 56 0.21 4.43 2.62
CA ARG A 56 -0.25 4.44 1.23
C ARG A 56 0.41 3.33 0.43
N TYR A 57 1.72 3.11 0.59
CA TYR A 57 2.45 2.04 -0.07
C TYR A 57 1.93 0.65 0.34
N ARG A 58 1.70 0.42 1.64
CA ARG A 58 1.11 -0.82 2.17
C ARG A 58 -0.30 -1.09 1.64
N ARG A 59 -1.10 -0.04 1.40
CA ARG A 59 -2.43 -0.19 0.77
C ARG A 59 -2.37 -0.65 -0.68
N PHE A 60 -1.32 -0.32 -1.42
CA PHE A 60 -1.25 -0.53 -2.88
C PHE A 60 -0.30 -1.65 -3.35
N HIS A 61 0.65 -2.09 -2.53
CA HIS A 61 1.74 -2.97 -2.98
C HIS A 61 1.86 -4.31 -2.24
N GLY A 62 0.97 -4.61 -1.29
CA GLY A 62 1.13 -5.79 -0.43
C GLY A 62 2.37 -5.67 0.46
N VAL A 63 2.40 -6.46 1.53
CA VAL A 63 3.54 -6.51 2.45
C VAL A 63 4.48 -7.61 1.97
N LYS A 64 5.78 -7.32 1.80
CA LYS A 64 6.80 -8.37 1.68
C LYS A 64 6.89 -9.08 3.03
N ILE A 65 6.27 -10.24 3.17
CA ILE A 65 6.47 -11.13 4.32
C ILE A 65 7.60 -12.10 3.92
N GLY A 66 8.73 -12.08 4.64
CA GLY A 66 9.82 -13.05 4.43
C GLY A 66 10.49 -13.07 3.05
N GLY A 67 10.49 -11.95 2.31
CA GLY A 67 11.09 -11.88 0.96
C GLY A 67 10.16 -12.33 -0.18
N GLN A 68 8.91 -12.65 0.12
CA GLN A 68 7.92 -13.17 -0.84
C GLN A 68 7.14 -12.02 -1.52
N ARG A 69 6.92 -12.14 -2.84
CA ARG A 69 6.14 -11.16 -3.63
C ARG A 69 4.65 -11.47 -3.53
N VAL A 70 4.04 -11.06 -2.42
CA VAL A 70 2.59 -11.11 -2.23
C VAL A 70 1.98 -9.80 -2.74
N LEU A 71 1.11 -9.89 -3.74
CA LEU A 71 0.36 -8.75 -4.26
C LEU A 71 -1.02 -8.74 -3.60
N THR A 72 -1.34 -7.66 -2.89
CA THR A 72 -2.64 -7.50 -2.24
C THR A 72 -3.31 -6.21 -2.68
N LEU A 73 -4.58 -6.31 -3.05
CA LEU A 73 -5.49 -5.20 -3.28
C LEU A 73 -6.50 -5.14 -2.14
N TYR A 74 -6.59 -3.98 -1.49
CA TYR A 74 -7.65 -3.66 -0.55
C TYR A 74 -8.60 -2.66 -1.18
N ALA A 75 -9.90 -2.94 -1.11
CA ALA A 75 -10.96 -2.07 -1.62
C ALA A 75 -12.17 -2.10 -0.69
N SER A 76 -13.14 -1.20 -0.92
CA SER A 76 -14.36 -1.12 -0.10
C SER A 76 -15.21 -2.39 -0.12
N TRP A 77 -15.09 -3.21 -1.17
CA TRP A 77 -15.77 -4.49 -1.28
C TRP A 77 -15.01 -5.65 -0.61
N GLY A 78 -13.74 -5.48 -0.26
CA GLY A 78 -12.92 -6.53 0.35
C GLY A 78 -11.46 -6.56 -0.14
N GLU A 79 -10.94 -7.77 -0.34
CA GLU A 79 -9.52 -8.03 -0.62
C GLU A 79 -9.34 -8.98 -1.81
N LEU A 80 -8.34 -8.71 -2.66
CA LEU A 80 -7.81 -9.68 -3.62
C LEU A 80 -6.32 -9.85 -3.34
N ARG A 81 -5.89 -11.07 -3.05
CA ARG A 81 -4.50 -11.42 -2.77
C ARG A 81 -4.00 -12.43 -3.78
N LEU A 82 -2.76 -12.25 -4.22
CA LEU A 82 -2.01 -13.18 -5.05
C LEU A 82 -0.64 -13.43 -4.41
N ASP A 83 -0.29 -14.68 -4.25
CA ASP A 83 1.03 -15.13 -3.84
C ASP A 83 1.71 -15.80 -5.04
N ALA A 84 2.69 -15.10 -5.60
CA ALA A 84 3.41 -15.55 -6.78
C ALA A 84 4.23 -16.81 -6.53
N LEU A 85 4.73 -17.01 -5.30
CA LEU A 85 5.62 -18.12 -4.98
C LEU A 85 4.84 -19.44 -4.87
N SER A 86 3.74 -19.41 -4.13
CA SER A 86 2.86 -20.57 -3.95
C SER A 86 1.90 -20.79 -5.12
N LYS A 87 1.89 -19.88 -6.12
CA LYS A 87 0.97 -19.86 -7.26
C LYS A 87 -0.50 -19.92 -6.83
N GLN A 88 -0.82 -19.24 -5.73
CA GLN A 88 -2.15 -19.21 -5.11
C GLN A 88 -2.68 -17.78 -5.03
N GLY A 89 -4.00 -17.65 -4.98
CA GLY A 89 -4.69 -16.40 -4.77
C GLY A 89 -5.91 -16.58 -3.88
N SER A 90 -6.39 -15.47 -3.34
CA SER A 90 -7.65 -15.43 -2.60
C SER A 90 -8.43 -14.16 -2.93
N ILE A 91 -9.75 -14.31 -3.05
CA ILE A 91 -10.71 -13.21 -3.13
C ILE A 91 -11.57 -13.27 -1.87
N VAL A 92 -11.67 -12.15 -1.17
CA VAL A 92 -12.54 -11.96 -0.01
C VAL A 92 -13.47 -10.80 -0.32
N ARG A 93 -14.78 -11.04 -0.27
CA ARG A 93 -15.82 -10.02 -0.45
C ARG A 93 -16.90 -10.18 0.62
N GLY A 94 -16.90 -9.30 1.62
CA GLY A 94 -17.79 -9.45 2.76
C GLY A 94 -17.55 -10.78 3.50
N SER A 95 -18.56 -11.64 3.58
CA SER A 95 -18.46 -13.00 4.13
C SER A 95 -17.93 -14.04 3.16
N ASP A 96 -17.93 -13.73 1.86
CA ASP A 96 -17.60 -14.71 0.82
C ASP A 96 -16.09 -14.72 0.61
N ARG A 97 -15.47 -15.88 0.78
CA ARG A 97 -14.06 -16.11 0.52
C ARG A 97 -13.90 -17.24 -0.47
N THR A 98 -13.01 -17.06 -1.43
CA THR A 98 -12.60 -18.11 -2.36
C THR A 98 -11.09 -18.07 -2.54
N ASP A 99 -10.46 -19.17 -2.18
CA ASP A 99 -9.05 -19.42 -2.45
C ASP A 99 -8.96 -20.18 -3.79
N PHE A 100 -7.98 -19.86 -4.62
CA PHE A 100 -7.80 -20.45 -5.95
C PHE A 100 -6.31 -20.60 -6.28
N ILE A 101 -5.97 -21.51 -7.19
CA ILE A 101 -4.63 -21.59 -7.75
C ILE A 101 -4.57 -20.83 -9.08
N PHE A 102 -3.38 -20.40 -9.48
CA PHE A 102 -3.19 -19.63 -10.71
C PHE A 102 -3.67 -20.36 -11.96
N ALA A 103 -3.56 -21.69 -11.98
CA ALA A 103 -4.05 -22.53 -13.06
C ALA A 103 -5.59 -22.52 -13.20
N ASP A 104 -6.33 -22.13 -12.15
CA ASP A 104 -7.78 -22.02 -12.19
C ASP A 104 -8.25 -20.70 -12.78
N ILE A 105 -7.35 -19.72 -12.97
CA ILE A 105 -7.70 -18.43 -13.57
C ILE A 105 -7.97 -18.66 -15.05
N GLY A 106 -9.24 -18.61 -15.44
CA GLY A 106 -9.63 -18.71 -16.84
C GLY A 106 -9.39 -17.40 -17.59
N SER A 107 -9.86 -16.30 -17.02
CA SER A 107 -9.70 -14.98 -17.64
C SER A 107 -9.80 -13.85 -16.62
N ALA A 108 -9.18 -12.71 -16.96
CA ALA A 108 -9.27 -11.50 -16.16
C ALA A 108 -9.28 -10.25 -17.05
N HIS A 109 -10.37 -9.48 -16.99
CA HIS A 109 -10.57 -8.35 -17.89
C HIS A 109 -11.17 -7.13 -17.16
N ALA A 110 -10.81 -5.94 -17.65
CA ALA A 110 -11.35 -4.69 -17.18
C ALA A 110 -12.64 -4.37 -17.95
N VAL A 111 -13.75 -4.22 -17.23
CA VAL A 111 -15.05 -3.86 -17.79
C VAL A 111 -15.50 -2.53 -17.20
N ARG A 112 -16.12 -1.68 -18.02
CA ARG A 112 -16.82 -0.49 -17.56
C ARG A 112 -18.31 -0.79 -17.55
N ASN A 113 -18.96 -0.55 -16.42
CA ASN A 113 -20.40 -0.66 -16.25
C ASN A 113 -20.99 0.68 -15.78
N ASP A 114 -22.31 0.73 -15.61
CA ASP A 114 -23.01 1.95 -15.18
C ASP A 114 -22.59 2.42 -13.78
N GLN A 115 -22.00 1.53 -12.98
CA GLN A 115 -21.51 1.80 -11.63
C GLN A 115 -20.02 2.16 -11.58
N GLY A 116 -19.34 2.23 -12.73
CA GLY A 116 -17.93 2.59 -12.85
C GLY A 116 -17.07 1.50 -13.47
N TRP A 117 -15.85 1.32 -12.96
CA TRP A 117 -14.93 0.30 -13.45
C TRP A 117 -15.05 -0.96 -12.61
N SER A 118 -14.97 -2.13 -13.23
CA SER A 118 -15.00 -3.42 -12.54
C SER A 118 -14.00 -4.38 -13.17
N LEU A 119 -13.33 -5.15 -12.34
CA LEU A 119 -12.48 -6.26 -12.76
C LEU A 119 -13.33 -7.53 -12.75
N VAL A 120 -13.46 -8.17 -13.90
CA VAL A 120 -14.13 -9.46 -14.03
C VAL A 120 -13.08 -10.55 -14.04
N VAL A 121 -13.17 -11.49 -13.09
CA VAL A 121 -12.27 -12.64 -12.96
C VAL A 121 -13.08 -13.91 -13.09
N THR A 122 -12.70 -14.76 -14.04
CA THR A 122 -13.31 -16.08 -14.22
C THR A 122 -12.40 -17.15 -13.65
N LEU A 123 -12.97 -18.02 -12.80
CA LEU A 123 -12.29 -19.15 -12.17
C LEU A 123 -12.95 -20.46 -12.64
N HIS A 124 -12.14 -21.43 -13.08
CA HIS A 124 -12.64 -22.69 -13.63
C HIS A 124 -13.19 -23.65 -12.55
N HIS A 125 -12.49 -23.78 -11.42
CA HIS A 125 -12.79 -24.77 -10.37
C HIS A 125 -13.29 -24.14 -9.05
N ALA A 126 -13.80 -22.91 -9.10
CA ALA A 126 -14.37 -22.25 -7.94
C ALA A 126 -15.89 -22.43 -7.86
N ALA A 127 -16.44 -22.47 -6.64
CA ALA A 127 -17.89 -22.48 -6.40
C ALA A 127 -18.60 -21.30 -7.09
N GLN A 128 -17.94 -20.13 -7.07
CA GLN A 128 -18.33 -18.98 -7.87
C GLN A 128 -17.37 -18.81 -9.05
N LYS A 129 -17.87 -19.08 -10.25
CA LYS A 129 -17.09 -19.06 -11.49
C LYS A 129 -16.74 -17.66 -11.99
N GLU A 130 -17.56 -16.65 -11.70
CA GLU A 130 -17.34 -15.28 -12.14
C GLU A 130 -17.42 -14.31 -10.96
N TRP A 131 -16.34 -13.55 -10.78
CA TRP A 131 -16.20 -12.52 -9.76
C TRP A 131 -16.15 -11.15 -10.43
N ARG A 132 -17.09 -10.28 -10.05
CA ARG A 132 -17.09 -8.87 -10.47
C ARG A 132 -16.68 -7.99 -9.30
N LEU A 133 -15.49 -7.40 -9.41
CA LEU A 133 -14.86 -6.62 -8.35
C LEU A 133 -14.85 -5.13 -8.74
N PRO A 134 -15.64 -4.27 -8.07
CA PRO A 134 -15.65 -2.83 -8.35
C PRO A 134 -14.28 -2.19 -8.15
N MET A 135 -13.86 -1.28 -9.02
CA MET A 135 -12.54 -0.65 -8.96
C MET A 135 -12.67 0.87 -9.00
N PRO A 136 -11.82 1.61 -8.26
CA PRO A 136 -11.93 3.06 -8.17
C PRO A 136 -11.48 3.77 -9.46
N SER A 137 -10.67 3.12 -10.31
CA SER A 137 -10.17 3.74 -11.54
C SER A 137 -9.87 2.74 -12.66
N ALA A 138 -10.01 3.20 -13.90
CA ALA A 138 -9.66 2.44 -15.10
C ALA A 138 -8.21 1.91 -15.07
N ARG A 139 -7.29 2.74 -14.55
CA ARG A 139 -5.86 2.43 -14.50
C ARG A 139 -5.62 1.23 -13.58
N GLU A 140 -6.27 1.21 -12.42
CA GLU A 140 -6.13 0.14 -11.44
C GLU A 140 -6.77 -1.16 -11.94
N THR A 141 -7.96 -1.08 -12.54
CA THR A 141 -8.60 -2.25 -13.16
C THR A 141 -7.73 -2.88 -14.23
N ARG A 142 -7.16 -2.08 -15.14
CA ARG A 142 -6.27 -2.57 -16.20
C ARG A 142 -4.97 -3.16 -15.64
N ARG A 143 -4.41 -2.55 -14.58
CA ARG A 143 -3.21 -3.08 -13.91
C ARG A 143 -3.49 -4.47 -13.35
N TRP A 144 -4.59 -4.63 -12.61
CA TRP A 144 -4.94 -5.92 -12.00
C TRP A 144 -5.37 -6.98 -13.01
N ALA A 145 -6.08 -6.60 -14.09
CA ALA A 145 -6.35 -7.50 -15.19
C ALA A 145 -5.05 -8.07 -15.79
N ARG A 146 -4.02 -7.21 -15.97
CA ARG A 146 -2.71 -7.64 -16.48
C ARG A 146 -1.94 -8.51 -15.49
N ILE A 147 -2.00 -8.18 -14.20
CA ILE A 147 -1.39 -9.01 -13.14
C ILE A 147 -2.02 -10.40 -13.16
N LEU A 148 -3.35 -10.49 -13.18
CA LEU A 148 -4.05 -11.78 -13.23
C LEU A 148 -3.82 -12.54 -14.53
N SER A 149 -3.65 -11.87 -15.68
CA SER A 149 -3.27 -12.55 -16.91
C SER A 149 -1.86 -13.15 -16.82
N TYR A 150 -0.91 -12.46 -16.17
CA TYR A 150 0.41 -13.03 -15.89
C TYR A 150 0.34 -14.17 -14.88
N ALA A 151 -0.56 -14.08 -13.88
CA ALA A 151 -0.81 -15.15 -12.93
C ALA A 151 -1.34 -16.40 -13.65
N ALA A 152 -2.35 -16.24 -14.51
CA ALA A 152 -2.92 -17.32 -15.33
C ALA A 152 -1.86 -17.97 -16.23
N ALA A 153 -0.98 -17.18 -16.83
CA ALA A 153 0.16 -17.66 -17.61
C ALA A 153 1.31 -18.24 -16.76
N GLN A 154 1.22 -18.15 -15.42
CA GLN A 154 2.25 -18.56 -14.46
C GLN A 154 3.61 -17.85 -14.66
N GLN A 155 3.59 -16.59 -15.10
CA GLN A 155 4.76 -15.76 -15.42
C GLN A 155 5.04 -14.66 -14.38
N LEU A 156 4.49 -14.78 -13.18
CA LEU A 156 4.39 -13.69 -12.20
C LEU A 156 5.55 -13.60 -11.19
#